data_AF-A0A7W0FYU4-F1
#
_entry.id   AF-A0A7W0FYU4-F1
#
_cell.length_a   1.000
_cell.length_b   1.000
_cell.length_c   1.000
_cell.angle_alpha   90.00
_cell.angle_beta   90.00
_cell.angle_gamma   90.00
#
_symmetry.space_group_name_H-M   'P 1'
#
loop_
_entity.id
_entity.type
_entity.pdbx_description
1 polymer ?
#
loop_
_entity_poly.entity_id
_entity_poly.type
_entity_poly.pdbx_seq_one_letter_code
_entity_poly.pdbx_strand_id
1 'polypeptide(L)'
;MSDERVGSLTQDELLAELQRHGYDDVSKRQIAEWRRKELLPPFDVIGGGRGRRLGRESSSWSDGELVFDQTLWVRELLPIFGSVEGVFLPLFVLGYPVPLRRVREVLGRPLNEIADGIAEAIENEARASGEIEDLVEDAAYHNVEEMRRKGAEALLMPQHALEAFLNIFFNQGYNLTDGAFELGAEKLKECERAMRQRCADALAAGGLGDVDLARRESSMTSFFDRAPFIQRYFSHHQLKLAVDECTDDDLLAVQRDLCYLREMALQLHKIISIITSEIPAEYKPARADILWPVLSVGGLLVLADLSLRRNGFAEVINYFLPVALREFQQGFTEELERELVEVSKVIPEAIETYGTVVVNSLIQEVQHSRGR
;
A
#
# COMPACT_ATOMS: atom_id res chain seq x y z
N MET A 1 -13.37 -22.63 21.45
CA MET A 1 -13.18 -21.82 22.67
C MET A 1 -14.25 -20.75 22.63
N SER A 2 -14.95 -20.50 23.73
CA SER A 2 -16.11 -19.60 23.76
C SER A 2 -15.69 -18.15 23.56
N ASP A 3 -16.19 -17.52 22.50
CA ASP A 3 -16.17 -16.06 22.31
C ASP A 3 -17.07 -15.40 23.36
N GLU A 4 -16.58 -15.28 24.59
CA GLU A 4 -17.11 -14.25 25.49
C GLU A 4 -16.64 -12.91 24.93
N ARG A 5 -17.55 -12.22 24.23
CA ARG A 5 -17.33 -10.83 23.81
C ARG A 5 -16.84 -10.04 25.00
N VAL A 6 -15.63 -9.52 24.90
CA VAL A 6 -15.05 -8.71 25.97
C VAL A 6 -15.86 -7.42 26.02
N GLY A 7 -16.68 -7.29 27.06
CA GLY A 7 -17.55 -6.13 27.27
C GLY A 7 -16.74 -4.87 27.62
N SER A 8 -17.25 -4.07 28.56
CA SER A 8 -16.49 -2.93 29.07
C SER A 8 -15.15 -3.38 29.67
N LEU A 9 -14.08 -2.64 29.39
CA LEU A 9 -12.71 -3.07 29.67
C LEU A 9 -11.90 -1.92 30.29
N THR A 10 -11.39 -2.10 31.50
CA THR A 10 -10.47 -1.17 32.15
C THR A 10 -9.03 -1.42 31.70
N GLN A 11 -8.13 -0.46 31.88
CA GLN A 11 -6.72 -0.65 31.51
C GLN A 11 -6.03 -1.84 32.22
N ASP A 12 -6.45 -2.18 33.44
CA ASP A 12 -5.93 -3.35 34.15
C ASP A 12 -6.45 -4.66 33.55
N GLU A 13 -7.72 -4.69 33.16
CA GLU A 13 -8.32 -5.83 32.46
C GLU A 13 -7.71 -6.00 31.06
N LEU A 14 -7.38 -4.92 30.35
CA LEU A 14 -6.66 -4.98 29.07
C LEU A 14 -5.32 -5.69 29.20
N LEU A 15 -4.55 -5.31 30.22
CA LEU A 15 -3.26 -5.92 30.47
C LEU A 15 -3.42 -7.41 30.80
N ALA A 16 -4.38 -7.76 31.65
CA ALA A 16 -4.65 -9.15 32.01
C ALA A 16 -5.09 -9.98 30.79
N GLU A 17 -5.88 -9.40 29.89
CA GLU A 17 -6.27 -10.04 28.63
C GLU A 17 -5.04 -10.27 27.75
N LEU A 18 -4.24 -9.23 27.50
CA LEU A 18 -3.02 -9.34 26.69
C LEU A 18 -2.06 -10.42 27.22
N GLN A 19 -1.86 -10.48 28.54
CA GLN A 19 -1.05 -11.52 29.18
C GLN A 19 -1.66 -12.91 29.00
N ARG A 20 -2.99 -13.06 29.06
CA ARG A 20 -3.68 -14.33 28.79
C ARG A 20 -3.45 -14.83 27.37
N HIS A 21 -3.32 -13.92 26.41
CA HIS A 21 -3.02 -14.22 25.00
C HIS A 21 -1.51 -14.31 24.70
N GLY A 22 -0.65 -14.30 25.73
CA GLY A 22 0.80 -14.51 25.59
C GLY A 22 1.63 -13.25 25.31
N TYR A 23 1.04 -12.06 25.47
CA TYR A 23 1.72 -10.77 25.29
C TYR A 23 2.29 -10.23 26.62
N ASP A 24 3.11 -11.05 27.29
CA ASP A 24 3.72 -10.72 28.61
C ASP A 24 4.71 -9.55 28.56
N ASP A 25 5.18 -9.20 27.36
CA ASP A 25 6.07 -8.07 27.10
C ASP A 25 5.37 -6.70 27.18
N VAL A 26 4.03 -6.69 27.17
CA VAL A 26 3.24 -5.46 27.29
C VAL A 26 3.03 -5.12 28.76
N SER A 27 3.31 -3.87 29.13
CA SER A 27 3.13 -3.35 30.48
C SER A 27 1.98 -2.34 30.54
N LYS A 28 1.41 -2.17 31.74
CA LYS A 28 0.42 -1.12 32.03
C LYS A 28 0.91 0.27 31.62
N ARG A 29 2.22 0.52 31.74
CA ARG A 29 2.86 1.79 31.36
C ARG A 29 2.85 2.01 29.85
N GLN A 30 3.14 0.97 29.05
CA GLN A 30 3.07 1.05 27.59
C GLN A 30 1.64 1.34 27.12
N ILE A 31 0.63 0.66 27.67
CA ILE A 31 -0.78 0.91 27.34
C ILE A 31 -1.17 2.37 27.67
N ALA A 32 -0.78 2.88 28.84
CA ALA A 32 -1.00 4.28 29.20
C ALA A 32 -0.30 5.25 28.24
N GLU A 33 0.90 4.90 27.79
CA GLU A 33 1.66 5.69 26.83
C GLU A 33 0.99 5.70 25.46
N TRP A 34 0.54 4.55 24.95
CA TRP A 34 -0.20 4.46 23.68
C TRP A 34 -1.48 5.28 23.71
N ARG A 35 -2.26 5.23 24.80
CA ARG A 35 -3.41 6.11 24.98
C ARG A 35 -3.03 7.58 25.00
N ARG A 36 -1.98 7.96 25.74
CA ARG A 36 -1.50 9.35 25.80
C ARG A 36 -1.03 9.85 24.44
N LYS A 37 -0.45 8.97 23.63
CA LYS A 37 -0.03 9.25 22.25
C LYS A 37 -1.15 9.11 21.23
N GLU A 38 -2.39 8.90 21.69
CA GLU A 38 -3.59 8.81 20.84
C GLU A 38 -3.59 7.61 19.88
N LEU A 39 -2.75 6.59 20.13
CA LEU A 39 -2.75 5.32 19.40
C LEU A 39 -3.88 4.37 19.88
N LEU A 40 -4.40 4.63 21.07
CA LEU A 40 -5.60 4.01 21.62
C LEU A 40 -6.61 5.11 21.94
N PRO A 41 -7.93 4.84 21.84
CA PRO A 41 -8.94 5.83 22.17
C PRO A 41 -8.88 6.24 23.65
N PRO A 42 -9.31 7.46 23.99
CA PRO A 42 -9.55 7.82 25.39
C PRO A 42 -10.62 6.90 25.99
N PHE A 43 -10.68 6.84 27.31
CA PHE A 43 -11.81 6.20 27.97
C PHE A 43 -13.10 6.97 27.66
N ASP A 44 -14.12 6.25 27.22
CA ASP A 44 -15.46 6.78 26.96
C ASP A 44 -16.38 6.64 28.18
N VAL A 45 -16.08 5.69 29.08
CA VAL A 45 -16.67 5.58 30.40
C VAL A 45 -15.74 6.21 31.42
N ILE A 46 -16.12 7.38 31.93
CA ILE A 46 -15.34 8.10 32.94
C ILE A 46 -15.78 7.66 34.34
N GLY A 47 -14.87 6.97 35.04
CA GLY A 47 -15.03 6.62 36.44
C GLY A 47 -15.20 7.86 37.34
N GLY A 48 -15.91 7.71 38.45
CA GLY A 48 -16.18 8.80 39.38
C GLY A 48 -14.90 9.48 39.90
N GLY A 49 -14.80 10.80 39.71
CA GLY A 49 -13.68 11.65 40.18
C GLY A 49 -13.52 11.73 41.71
N ARG A 50 -12.53 12.51 42.19
CA ARG A 50 -12.12 12.61 43.61
C ARG A 50 -13.27 13.02 44.57
N GLY A 51 -14.02 12.04 45.06
CA GLY A 51 -15.03 12.17 46.12
C GLY A 51 -15.06 10.93 47.03
N ARG A 52 -15.37 11.13 48.32
CA ARG A 52 -15.31 10.11 49.39
C ARG A 52 -16.55 9.19 49.43
N ARG A 53 -16.85 8.42 48.38
CA ARG A 53 -17.87 7.35 48.48
C ARG A 53 -17.37 5.99 48.00
N LEU A 54 -17.85 4.96 48.70
CA LEU A 54 -17.64 3.53 48.45
C LEU A 54 -18.32 3.15 47.12
N GLY A 55 -17.56 2.59 46.19
CA GLY A 55 -17.97 2.30 44.81
C GLY A 55 -17.24 3.20 43.81
N ARG A 56 -15.94 2.98 43.61
CA ARG A 56 -15.17 3.64 42.56
C ARG A 56 -15.34 2.81 41.29
N GLU A 57 -16.18 3.27 40.37
CA GLU A 57 -16.12 2.74 39.01
C GLU A 57 -14.82 3.24 38.38
N SER A 58 -14.00 2.30 37.90
CA SER A 58 -12.78 2.62 37.14
C SER A 58 -13.19 3.17 35.78
N SER A 59 -12.41 4.10 35.23
CA SER A 59 -12.58 4.46 33.82
C SER A 59 -12.32 3.24 32.94
N SER A 60 -13.15 3.04 31.94
CA SER A 60 -13.10 1.91 31.02
C SER A 60 -13.41 2.34 29.59
N TRP A 61 -13.15 1.44 28.66
CA TRP A 61 -13.66 1.49 27.30
C TRP A 61 -14.95 0.67 27.22
N SER A 62 -16.01 1.20 26.62
CA SER A 62 -17.27 0.47 26.47
C SER A 62 -17.16 -0.69 25.46
N ASP A 63 -16.32 -0.53 24.43
CA ASP A 63 -15.99 -1.55 23.43
C ASP A 63 -14.59 -2.13 23.71
N GLY A 64 -14.54 -3.12 24.60
CA GLY A 64 -13.29 -3.75 25.02
C GLY A 64 -12.63 -4.57 23.91
N GLU A 65 -13.42 -5.23 23.07
CA GLU A 65 -12.94 -6.04 21.94
C GLU A 65 -12.20 -5.18 20.92
N LEU A 66 -12.80 -4.05 20.49
CA LEU A 66 -12.16 -3.12 19.57
C LEU A 66 -10.82 -2.59 20.13
N VAL A 67 -10.79 -2.25 21.42
CA VAL A 67 -9.58 -1.72 22.05
C VAL A 67 -8.51 -2.78 22.22
N PHE A 68 -8.91 -4.01 22.55
CA PHE A 68 -7.99 -5.15 22.60
C PHE A 68 -7.33 -5.36 21.23
N ASP A 69 -8.12 -5.46 20.17
CA ASP A 69 -7.62 -5.65 18.80
C ASP A 69 -6.74 -4.49 18.34
N GLN A 70 -7.16 -3.25 18.57
CA GLN A 70 -6.35 -2.06 18.26
C GLN A 70 -5.00 -2.10 19.00
N THR A 71 -4.98 -2.60 20.23
CA THR A 71 -3.75 -2.74 21.02
C THR A 71 -2.80 -3.77 20.41
N LEU A 72 -3.32 -4.89 19.91
CA LEU A 72 -2.52 -5.88 19.18
C LEU A 72 -1.90 -5.28 17.92
N TRP A 73 -2.68 -4.51 17.15
CA TRP A 73 -2.17 -3.83 15.96
C TRP A 73 -1.15 -2.74 16.29
N VAL A 74 -1.36 -1.93 17.34
CA VAL A 74 -0.36 -0.95 17.77
C VAL A 74 0.97 -1.63 18.09
N ARG A 75 0.94 -2.76 18.82
CA ARG A 75 2.13 -3.54 19.13
C ARG A 75 2.82 -4.08 17.87
N GLU A 76 2.04 -4.53 16.89
CA GLU A 76 2.56 -5.10 15.64
C GLU A 76 3.11 -4.03 14.68
N LEU A 77 2.46 -2.87 14.59
CA LEU A 77 2.79 -1.82 13.64
C LEU A 77 3.97 -0.96 14.10
N LEU A 78 4.16 -0.75 15.41
CA LEU A 78 5.26 0.08 15.93
C LEU A 78 6.67 -0.39 15.48
N PRO A 79 7.00 -1.70 15.54
CA PRO A 79 8.27 -2.19 15.00
C PRO A 79 8.39 -2.06 13.47
N ILE A 80 7.29 -2.16 12.74
CA ILE A 80 7.28 -2.11 11.26
C ILE A 80 7.49 -0.67 10.77
N PHE A 81 6.80 0.29 11.37
CA PHE A 81 6.79 1.69 10.93
C PHE A 81 7.77 2.58 11.73
N GLY A 82 8.38 2.04 12.78
CA GLY A 82 9.49 2.65 13.54
C GLY A 82 9.17 3.90 14.35
N SER A 83 7.95 4.45 14.23
CA SER A 83 7.54 5.69 14.87
C SER A 83 6.05 5.67 15.24
N VAL A 84 5.65 6.55 16.16
CA VAL A 84 4.24 6.70 16.57
C VAL A 84 3.44 7.34 15.45
N GLU A 85 4.03 8.35 14.80
CA GLU A 85 3.45 9.08 13.68
C GLU A 85 3.16 8.14 12.50
N GLY A 86 4.09 7.21 12.21
CA GLY A 86 3.93 6.24 11.13
C GLY A 86 2.82 5.21 11.35
N VAL A 87 2.26 5.08 12.56
CA VAL A 87 1.23 4.08 12.89
C VAL A 87 -0.20 4.60 12.70
N PHE A 88 -0.43 5.93 12.70
CA PHE A 88 -1.78 6.48 12.59
C PHE A 88 -2.49 6.12 11.28
N LEU A 89 -1.80 6.25 10.15
CA LEU A 89 -2.39 5.95 8.84
C LEU A 89 -2.69 4.44 8.66
N PRO A 90 -1.78 3.52 9.00
CA PRO A 90 -2.09 2.10 9.08
C PRO A 90 -3.31 1.76 9.94
N LEU A 91 -3.42 2.31 11.16
CA LEU A 91 -4.57 2.08 12.03
C LEU A 91 -5.87 2.61 11.40
N PHE A 92 -5.80 3.79 10.77
CA PHE A 92 -6.93 4.37 10.05
C PHE A 92 -7.40 3.48 8.89
N VAL A 93 -6.46 2.98 8.08
CA VAL A 93 -6.72 2.05 6.96
C VAL A 93 -7.34 0.75 7.46
N LEU A 94 -6.90 0.25 8.62
CA LEU A 94 -7.48 -0.93 9.26
C LEU A 94 -8.88 -0.66 9.85
N GLY A 95 -9.32 0.60 9.93
CA GLY A 95 -10.64 0.99 10.43
C GLY A 95 -10.69 1.27 11.93
N TYR A 96 -9.55 1.39 12.60
CA TYR A 96 -9.49 1.72 14.02
C TYR A 96 -9.71 3.22 14.27
N PRO A 97 -10.30 3.58 15.42
CA PRO A 97 -10.46 4.98 15.80
C PRO A 97 -9.10 5.61 16.07
N VAL A 98 -8.78 6.64 15.29
CA VAL A 98 -7.62 7.51 15.47
C VAL A 98 -8.04 8.97 15.26
N PRO A 99 -7.36 9.96 15.87
CA PRO A 99 -7.70 11.35 15.62
C PRO A 99 -7.47 11.73 14.15
N LEU A 100 -8.51 12.18 13.46
CA LEU A 100 -8.45 12.50 12.02
C LEU A 100 -7.42 13.60 11.69
N ARG A 101 -7.19 14.53 12.61
CA ARG A 101 -6.09 15.50 12.51
C ARG A 101 -4.72 14.85 12.31
N ARG A 102 -4.46 13.70 12.96
CA ARG A 102 -3.20 12.95 12.82
C ARG A 102 -3.11 12.28 11.46
N VAL A 103 -4.23 11.76 10.97
CA VAL A 103 -4.30 11.18 9.61
C VAL A 103 -3.97 12.24 8.57
N ARG A 104 -4.58 13.44 8.66
CA ARG A 104 -4.27 14.57 7.78
C ARG A 104 -2.80 15.00 7.86
N GLU A 105 -2.25 15.12 9.07
CA GLU A 105 -0.83 15.44 9.29
C GLU A 105 0.11 14.42 8.62
N VAL A 106 -0.19 13.11 8.76
CA VAL A 106 0.63 12.02 8.21
C VAL A 106 0.53 11.94 6.69
N LEU A 107 -0.65 12.20 6.11
CA LEU A 107 -0.83 12.26 4.65
C LEU A 107 -0.17 13.50 4.04
N GLY A 108 -0.26 14.65 4.72
CA GLY A 108 0.24 15.93 4.20
C GLY A 108 1.75 16.07 4.29
N ARG A 109 2.39 15.49 5.31
CA ARG A 109 3.84 15.60 5.52
C ARG A 109 4.68 15.19 4.30
N PRO A 110 4.55 13.97 3.73
CA PRO A 110 5.36 13.59 2.57
C PRO A 110 5.08 14.47 1.34
N LEU A 111 3.84 14.94 1.17
CA LEU A 111 3.50 15.87 0.10
C LEU A 111 4.19 17.23 0.29
N ASN A 112 4.25 17.74 1.52
CA ASN A 112 4.97 18.97 1.83
C ASN A 112 6.48 18.80 1.65
N GLU A 113 7.07 17.70 2.12
CA GLU A 113 8.50 17.41 1.96
C GLU A 113 8.91 17.36 0.48
N ILE A 114 8.08 16.77 -0.38
CA ILE A 114 8.30 16.79 -1.83
C ILE A 114 8.17 18.21 -2.39
N ALA A 115 7.15 18.97 -1.97
CA ALA A 115 6.94 20.33 -2.43
C ALA A 115 8.12 21.25 -2.09
N ASP A 116 8.56 21.17 -0.83
CA ASP A 116 9.67 21.95 -0.29
C ASP A 116 10.98 21.54 -0.96
N GLY A 117 11.20 20.23 -1.18
CA GLY A 117 12.37 19.74 -1.90
C GLY A 117 12.43 20.20 -3.35
N ILE A 118 11.30 20.18 -4.07
CA ILE A 118 11.21 20.72 -5.43
C ILE A 118 11.46 22.23 -5.42
N ALA A 119 10.84 22.97 -4.50
CA ALA A 119 11.01 24.42 -4.39
C ALA A 119 12.46 24.81 -4.06
N GLU A 120 13.11 24.12 -3.12
CA GLU A 120 14.51 24.32 -2.78
C GLU A 120 15.42 24.01 -3.96
N ALA A 121 15.16 22.93 -4.70
CA ALA A 121 15.93 22.56 -5.87
C ALA A 121 15.80 23.61 -6.98
N ILE A 122 14.57 24.09 -7.26
CA ILE A 122 14.34 25.19 -8.19
C ILE A 122 15.02 26.48 -7.72
N GLU A 123 14.96 26.85 -6.44
CA GLU A 123 15.64 28.05 -5.94
C GLU A 123 17.16 27.97 -6.05
N ASN A 124 17.73 26.78 -5.80
CA ASN A 124 19.16 26.52 -5.94
C ASN A 124 19.59 26.56 -7.42
N GLU A 125 18.76 26.08 -8.33
CA GLU A 125 19.00 26.04 -9.78
C GLU A 125 18.51 27.29 -10.54
N ALA A 126 17.67 28.14 -9.95
CA ALA A 126 17.24 29.43 -10.50
C ALA A 126 18.40 30.43 -10.59
N ARG A 127 19.54 30.15 -9.93
CA ARG A 127 20.82 30.83 -10.19
C ARG A 127 21.44 30.45 -11.55
N ALA A 128 20.91 29.43 -12.22
CA ALA A 128 21.36 28.85 -13.48
C ALA A 128 20.23 28.60 -14.52
N SER A 129 19.03 29.17 -14.33
CA SER A 129 17.84 29.01 -15.20
C SER A 129 17.24 27.59 -15.30
N GLY A 130 17.32 26.76 -14.24
CA GLY A 130 16.73 25.42 -14.27
C GLY A 130 15.19 25.41 -14.25
N GLU A 131 14.59 24.59 -15.13
CA GLU A 131 13.16 24.28 -15.15
C GLU A 131 12.86 23.00 -14.35
N ILE A 132 11.61 22.77 -13.91
CA ILE A 132 11.23 21.53 -13.20
C ILE A 132 11.56 20.27 -14.01
N GLU A 133 11.53 20.38 -15.34
CA GLU A 133 11.86 19.28 -16.24
C GLU A 133 13.32 18.83 -16.10
N ASP A 134 14.26 19.77 -15.88
CA ASP A 134 15.68 19.46 -15.68
C ASP A 134 15.89 18.65 -14.38
N LEU A 135 15.21 19.06 -13.30
CA LEU A 135 15.22 18.33 -12.02
C LEU A 135 14.67 16.91 -12.17
N VAL A 136 13.61 16.75 -12.96
CA VAL A 136 13.01 15.45 -13.25
C VAL A 136 13.93 14.58 -14.10
N GLU A 137 14.61 15.16 -15.09
CA GLU A 137 15.61 14.47 -15.91
C GLU A 137 16.78 13.94 -15.05
N ASP A 138 17.35 14.79 -14.21
CA ASP A 138 18.44 14.41 -13.30
C ASP A 138 18.01 13.32 -12.30
N ALA A 139 16.81 13.45 -11.73
CA ALA A 139 16.26 12.44 -10.82
C ALA A 139 16.02 11.10 -11.53
N ALA A 140 15.48 11.11 -12.75
CA ALA A 140 15.25 9.91 -13.53
C ALA A 140 16.58 9.23 -13.92
N TYR A 141 17.57 10.02 -14.37
CA TYR A 141 18.91 9.54 -14.68
C TYR A 141 19.56 8.88 -13.45
N HIS A 142 19.57 9.57 -12.30
CA HIS A 142 20.15 9.04 -11.07
C HIS A 142 19.45 7.76 -10.60
N ASN A 143 18.12 7.68 -10.70
CA ASN A 143 17.38 6.48 -10.33
C ASN A 143 17.74 5.28 -11.22
N VAL A 144 17.80 5.49 -12.54
CA VAL A 144 18.19 4.47 -13.51
C VAL A 144 19.62 3.98 -13.26
N GLU A 145 20.56 4.89 -13.02
CA GLU A 145 21.96 4.53 -12.72
C GLU A 145 22.09 3.79 -11.38
N GLU A 146 21.34 4.19 -10.35
CA GLU A 146 21.37 3.51 -9.06
C GLU A 146 20.80 2.09 -9.17
N MET A 147 19.70 1.91 -9.91
CA MET A 147 19.08 0.61 -10.14
C MET A 147 20.01 -0.32 -10.95
N ARG A 148 20.71 0.21 -11.96
CA ARG A 148 21.79 -0.51 -12.67
C ARG A 148 22.89 -0.95 -11.71
N ARG A 149 23.38 -0.03 -10.88
CA ARG A 149 24.42 -0.33 -9.88
C ARG A 149 24.00 -1.40 -8.87
N LYS A 150 22.71 -1.46 -8.52
CA LYS A 150 22.13 -2.47 -7.62
C LYS A 150 21.82 -3.81 -8.30
N GLY A 151 22.04 -3.94 -9.62
CA GLY A 151 21.72 -5.15 -10.38
C GLY A 151 20.22 -5.41 -10.53
N ALA A 152 19.37 -4.38 -10.35
CA ALA A 152 17.93 -4.48 -10.45
C ALA A 152 17.43 -4.23 -11.89
N GLU A 153 18.20 -4.67 -12.90
CA GLU A 153 17.96 -4.34 -14.30
C GLU A 153 16.63 -4.87 -14.83
N ALA A 154 16.14 -5.98 -14.27
CA ALA A 154 14.84 -6.55 -14.61
C ALA A 154 13.65 -5.63 -14.23
N LEU A 155 13.86 -4.67 -13.33
CA LEU A 155 12.85 -3.72 -12.86
C LEU A 155 13.07 -2.31 -13.44
N LEU A 156 14.06 -2.13 -14.33
CA LEU A 156 14.38 -0.82 -14.91
C LEU A 156 13.31 -0.36 -15.88
N MET A 157 12.72 0.80 -15.58
CA MET A 157 11.97 1.58 -16.55
C MET A 157 12.97 2.36 -17.43
N PRO A 158 12.72 2.52 -18.74
CA PRO A 158 13.52 3.42 -19.58
C PRO A 158 13.52 4.84 -18.99
N GLN A 159 14.67 5.52 -19.03
CA GLN A 159 14.83 6.85 -18.44
C GLN A 159 13.77 7.84 -18.92
N HIS A 160 13.57 7.97 -20.24
CA HIS A 160 12.53 8.85 -20.81
C HIS A 160 11.10 8.49 -20.40
N ALA A 161 10.81 7.21 -20.14
CA ALA A 161 9.51 6.81 -19.64
C ALA A 161 9.33 7.21 -18.16
N LEU A 162 10.40 7.11 -17.37
CA LEU A 162 10.44 7.56 -15.98
C LEU A 162 10.34 9.10 -15.89
N GLU A 163 11.07 9.82 -16.75
CA GLU A 163 10.98 11.29 -16.87
C GLU A 163 9.55 11.74 -17.13
N ALA A 164 8.90 11.17 -18.16
CA ALA A 164 7.52 11.51 -18.48
C ALA A 164 6.57 11.15 -17.32
N PHE A 165 6.75 10.00 -16.67
CA PHE A 165 5.97 9.59 -15.49
C PHE A 165 6.09 10.62 -14.35
N LEU A 166 7.32 10.99 -14.00
CA LEU A 166 7.60 11.95 -12.93
C LEU A 166 7.05 13.33 -13.28
N ASN A 167 7.20 13.78 -14.53
CA ASN A 167 6.65 15.05 -15.00
C ASN A 167 5.12 15.10 -14.92
N ILE A 168 4.41 14.02 -15.30
CA ILE A 168 2.95 13.94 -15.16
C ILE A 168 2.50 14.13 -13.69
N PHE A 169 3.30 13.64 -12.75
CA PHE A 169 3.01 13.74 -11.32
C PHE A 169 3.42 15.08 -10.70
N PHE A 170 4.62 15.58 -11.00
CA PHE A 170 5.22 16.72 -10.29
C PHE A 170 5.14 18.03 -11.06
N ASN A 171 5.13 18.00 -12.39
CA ASN A 171 5.06 19.19 -13.24
C ASN A 171 3.61 19.43 -13.71
N GLN A 172 2.91 20.33 -13.00
CA GLN A 172 1.53 20.70 -13.33
C GLN A 172 1.39 21.30 -14.75
N GLY A 173 2.45 21.93 -15.26
CA GLY A 173 2.48 22.54 -16.59
C GLY A 173 2.93 21.60 -17.71
N TYR A 174 3.24 20.34 -17.40
CA TYR A 174 3.82 19.41 -18.36
C TYR A 174 2.91 19.18 -19.57
N ASN A 175 3.48 19.28 -20.77
CA ASN A 175 2.73 19.18 -22.01
C ASN A 175 2.60 17.73 -22.48
N LEU A 176 1.40 17.16 -22.32
CA LEU A 176 1.09 15.78 -22.73
C LEU A 176 0.99 15.59 -24.27
N THR A 177 1.41 16.57 -25.07
CA THR A 177 1.39 16.54 -26.54
C THR A 177 2.73 16.90 -27.17
N ASP A 178 3.79 17.04 -26.37
CA ASP A 178 5.13 17.30 -26.88
C ASP A 178 5.87 16.01 -27.26
N GLY A 179 7.03 16.19 -27.90
CA GLY A 179 7.86 15.07 -28.31
C GLY A 179 8.50 14.31 -27.13
N ALA A 180 8.63 14.92 -25.95
CA ALA A 180 9.21 14.27 -24.78
C ALA A 180 8.23 13.25 -24.18
N PHE A 181 6.95 13.62 -24.05
CA PHE A 181 5.88 12.73 -23.64
C PHE A 181 5.71 11.56 -24.62
N GLU A 182 5.68 11.85 -25.93
CA GLU A 182 5.59 10.84 -26.97
C GLU A 182 6.78 9.87 -26.91
N LEU A 183 8.00 10.38 -26.76
CA LEU A 183 9.21 9.57 -26.64
C LEU A 183 9.17 8.66 -25.41
N GLY A 184 8.73 9.16 -24.26
CA GLY A 184 8.54 8.35 -23.05
C GLY A 184 7.57 7.19 -23.27
N ALA A 185 6.43 7.47 -23.91
CA ALA A 185 5.42 6.45 -24.24
C ALA A 185 5.97 5.40 -25.22
N GLU A 186 6.71 5.82 -26.24
CA GLU A 186 7.34 4.93 -27.21
C GLU A 186 8.41 4.03 -26.56
N LYS A 187 9.28 4.60 -25.72
CA LYS A 187 10.32 3.84 -25.02
C LYS A 187 9.73 2.80 -24.07
N LEU A 188 8.63 3.13 -23.40
CA LEU A 188 7.92 2.15 -22.57
C LEU A 188 7.35 1.01 -23.43
N LYS A 189 6.70 1.33 -24.56
CA LYS A 189 6.20 0.33 -25.52
C LYS A 189 7.30 -0.60 -26.01
N GLU A 190 8.47 -0.06 -26.34
CA GLU A 190 9.65 -0.85 -26.76
C GLU A 190 10.13 -1.78 -25.65
N CYS A 191 10.26 -1.26 -24.43
CA CYS A 191 10.69 -2.03 -23.26
C CYS A 191 9.72 -3.19 -22.95
N GLU A 192 8.42 -2.94 -22.98
CA GLU A 192 7.40 -3.97 -22.77
C GLU A 192 7.43 -5.06 -23.84
N ARG A 193 7.59 -4.68 -25.12
CA ARG A 193 7.74 -5.66 -26.21
C ARG A 193 8.99 -6.52 -25.99
N ALA A 194 10.11 -5.92 -25.61
CA ALA A 194 11.33 -6.64 -25.32
C ALA A 194 11.20 -7.55 -24.09
N MET A 195 10.47 -7.13 -23.05
CA MET A 195 10.21 -7.96 -21.87
C MET A 195 9.29 -9.14 -22.21
N ARG A 196 8.22 -8.92 -22.96
CA ARG A 196 7.33 -9.99 -23.44
C ARG A 196 8.08 -11.01 -24.29
N GLN A 197 8.93 -10.55 -25.20
CA GLN A 197 9.75 -11.44 -26.02
C GLN A 197 10.69 -12.28 -25.14
N ARG A 198 11.40 -11.66 -24.19
CA ARG A 198 12.26 -12.38 -23.24
C ARG A 198 11.50 -13.42 -22.41
N CYS A 199 10.30 -13.09 -21.93
CA CYS A 199 9.44 -14.03 -21.22
C CYS A 199 9.00 -15.19 -22.13
N ALA A 200 8.59 -14.92 -23.37
CA ALA A 200 8.21 -15.94 -24.33
C ALA A 200 9.39 -16.88 -24.67
N ASP A 201 10.58 -16.32 -24.88
CA ASP A 201 11.79 -17.09 -25.15
C ASP A 201 12.17 -17.98 -23.94
N ALA A 202 12.04 -17.45 -22.72
CA ALA A 202 12.29 -18.20 -21.49
C ALA A 202 11.28 -19.34 -21.29
N LEU A 203 9.98 -19.10 -21.54
CA LEU A 203 8.95 -20.14 -21.47
C LEU A 203 9.17 -21.21 -22.55
N ALA A 204 9.54 -20.82 -23.76
CA ALA A 204 9.88 -21.75 -24.84
C ALA A 204 11.10 -22.61 -24.48
N ALA A 205 12.15 -22.01 -23.91
CA ALA A 205 13.33 -22.73 -23.43
C ALA A 205 12.99 -23.71 -22.28
N GLY A 206 11.99 -23.38 -21.45
CA GLY A 206 11.46 -24.24 -20.39
C GLY A 206 10.45 -25.30 -20.85
N GLY A 207 10.19 -25.44 -22.16
CA GLY A 207 9.25 -26.43 -22.69
C GLY A 207 7.76 -26.08 -22.51
N LEU A 208 7.45 -24.83 -22.16
CA LEU A 208 6.09 -24.33 -21.90
C LEU A 208 5.67 -23.29 -22.96
N GLY A 209 6.17 -23.45 -24.19
CA GLY A 209 5.94 -22.52 -25.31
C GLY A 209 4.50 -22.41 -25.81
N ASP A 210 3.61 -23.34 -25.39
CA ASP A 210 2.18 -23.30 -25.72
C ASP A 210 1.34 -22.42 -24.76
N VAL A 211 1.96 -21.81 -23.75
CA VAL A 211 1.28 -20.83 -22.89
C VAL A 211 1.03 -19.55 -23.71
N ASP A 212 -0.21 -19.37 -24.15
CA ASP A 212 -0.66 -18.18 -24.88
C ASP A 212 -0.62 -16.94 -23.97
N LEU A 213 0.57 -16.30 -23.90
CA LEU A 213 0.76 -15.01 -23.25
C LEU A 213 0.08 -13.86 -24.02
N ALA A 214 -0.54 -14.09 -25.19
CA ALA A 214 -1.12 -13.03 -26.01
C ALA A 214 -2.44 -12.47 -25.44
N ARG A 215 -3.00 -13.05 -24.38
CA ARG A 215 -4.28 -12.62 -23.80
C ARG A 215 -4.13 -11.62 -22.65
N ARG A 216 -3.77 -10.38 -22.99
CA ARG A 216 -4.44 -9.12 -22.56
C ARG A 216 -3.59 -7.91 -22.94
N GLU A 217 -4.17 -7.00 -23.71
CA GLU A 217 -3.63 -5.68 -24.05
C GLU A 217 -3.50 -4.73 -22.84
N SER A 218 -3.68 -5.19 -21.59
CA SER A 218 -3.45 -4.37 -20.40
C SER A 218 -1.94 -4.22 -20.17
N SER A 219 -1.33 -3.35 -20.95
CA SER A 219 0.07 -2.96 -20.83
C SER A 219 0.19 -1.72 -19.92
N MET A 220 1.36 -1.50 -19.32
CA MET A 220 1.68 -0.26 -18.60
C MET A 220 1.57 0.98 -19.51
N THR A 221 1.47 0.83 -20.83
CA THR A 221 1.21 1.95 -21.74
C THR A 221 -0.17 2.57 -21.55
N SER A 222 -1.10 1.83 -20.93
CA SER A 222 -2.36 2.39 -20.43
C SER A 222 -2.16 3.53 -19.42
N PHE A 223 -0.98 3.64 -18.80
CA PHE A 223 -0.61 4.80 -17.99
C PHE A 223 -0.60 6.08 -18.83
N PHE A 224 0.05 6.07 -20.01
CA PHE A 224 0.13 7.23 -20.89
C PHE A 224 -1.24 7.61 -21.47
N ASP A 225 -2.09 6.62 -21.77
CA ASP A 225 -3.48 6.88 -22.16
C ASP A 225 -4.30 7.56 -21.04
N ARG A 226 -3.92 7.30 -19.78
CA ARG A 226 -4.54 7.87 -18.57
C ARG A 226 -3.80 9.11 -18.06
N ALA A 227 -2.70 9.52 -18.68
CA ALA A 227 -1.88 10.65 -18.21
C ALA A 227 -2.71 11.94 -18.01
N PRO A 228 -3.66 12.32 -18.89
CA PRO A 228 -4.50 13.50 -18.65
C PRO A 228 -5.35 13.37 -17.38
N PHE A 229 -5.84 12.17 -17.07
CA PHE A 229 -6.59 11.90 -15.84
C PHE A 229 -5.68 11.98 -14.61
N ILE A 230 -4.49 11.38 -14.70
CA ILE A 230 -3.52 11.35 -13.61
C ILE A 230 -3.00 12.76 -13.31
N GLN A 231 -2.59 13.52 -14.32
CA GLN A 231 -2.15 14.91 -14.13
C GLN A 231 -3.26 15.77 -13.52
N ARG A 232 -4.52 15.56 -13.95
CA ARG A 232 -5.66 16.34 -13.49
C ARG A 232 -6.13 16.02 -12.08
N TYR A 233 -6.02 14.77 -11.62
CA TYR A 233 -6.60 14.34 -10.34
C TYR A 233 -5.59 13.75 -9.35
N PHE A 234 -4.43 13.29 -9.81
CA PHE A 234 -3.43 12.61 -8.99
C PHE A 234 -2.04 13.22 -9.06
N SER A 235 -1.88 14.35 -9.77
CA SER A 235 -0.65 15.13 -9.64
C SER A 235 -0.43 15.51 -8.18
N HIS A 236 0.84 15.67 -7.81
CA HIS A 236 1.25 16.04 -6.47
C HIS A 236 0.51 17.28 -5.97
N HIS A 237 0.35 18.29 -6.83
CA HIS A 237 -0.42 19.50 -6.53
C HIS A 237 -1.87 19.18 -6.14
N GLN A 238 -2.55 18.30 -6.88
CA GLN A 238 -3.94 17.93 -6.63
C GLN A 238 -4.09 17.09 -5.36
N LEU A 239 -3.18 16.15 -5.12
CA LEU A 239 -3.16 15.38 -3.87
C LEU A 239 -2.94 16.28 -2.67
N LYS A 240 -2.02 17.25 -2.77
CA LYS A 240 -1.74 18.23 -1.72
C LYS A 240 -2.97 19.10 -1.44
N LEU A 241 -3.57 19.68 -2.48
CA LEU A 241 -4.81 20.45 -2.35
C LEU A 241 -5.92 19.64 -1.69
N ALA A 242 -6.04 18.36 -2.08
CA ALA A 242 -7.05 17.49 -1.51
C ALA A 242 -6.86 17.24 -0.02
N VAL A 243 -5.61 17.04 0.43
CA VAL A 243 -5.29 16.84 1.86
C VAL A 243 -5.43 18.14 2.65
N ASP A 244 -4.94 19.25 2.12
CA ASP A 244 -4.95 20.55 2.81
C ASP A 244 -6.38 21.05 3.04
N GLU A 245 -7.28 20.79 2.10
CA GLU A 245 -8.66 21.29 2.15
C GLU A 245 -9.68 20.24 2.62
N CYS A 246 -9.26 19.00 2.94
CA CYS A 246 -10.18 17.97 3.42
C CYS A 246 -10.76 18.32 4.79
N THR A 247 -12.04 18.02 4.95
CA THR A 247 -12.76 18.09 6.22
C THR A 247 -12.68 16.76 6.97
N ASP A 248 -13.13 16.74 8.21
CA ASP A 248 -13.26 15.49 8.97
C ASP A 248 -14.33 14.57 8.35
N ASP A 249 -15.39 15.14 7.78
CA ASP A 249 -16.43 14.39 7.06
C ASP A 249 -15.89 13.69 5.80
N ASP A 250 -14.96 14.34 5.08
CA ASP A 250 -14.28 13.74 3.93
C ASP A 250 -13.47 12.50 4.36
N LEU A 251 -12.70 12.61 5.45
CA LEU A 251 -11.92 11.49 5.98
C LEU A 251 -12.81 10.36 6.49
N LEU A 252 -13.94 10.67 7.14
CA LEU A 252 -14.91 9.64 7.55
C LEU A 252 -15.54 8.94 6.34
N ALA A 253 -15.81 9.67 5.25
CA ALA A 253 -16.31 9.07 4.02
C ALA A 253 -15.28 8.11 3.41
N VAL A 254 -14.01 8.51 3.37
CA VAL A 254 -12.90 7.64 2.90
C VAL A 254 -12.71 6.43 3.81
N GLN A 255 -12.83 6.59 5.14
CA GLN A 255 -12.74 5.45 6.06
C GLN A 255 -13.83 4.41 5.79
N ARG A 256 -15.06 4.86 5.52
CA ARG A 256 -16.17 3.97 5.11
C ARG A 256 -15.84 3.26 3.80
N ASP A 257 -15.21 3.93 2.84
CA ASP A 257 -14.84 3.34 1.56
C ASP A 257 -13.74 2.29 1.71
N LEU A 258 -12.77 2.54 2.58
CA LEU A 258 -11.76 1.56 2.97
C LEU A 258 -12.38 0.31 3.58
N CYS A 259 -13.54 0.39 4.24
CA CYS A 259 -14.24 -0.82 4.68
C CYS A 259 -14.64 -1.69 3.49
N TYR A 260 -15.20 -1.14 2.41
CA TYR A 260 -15.52 -1.93 1.21
C TYR A 260 -14.25 -2.52 0.57
N LEU A 261 -13.18 -1.73 0.48
CA LEU A 261 -11.90 -2.19 -0.08
C LEU A 261 -11.27 -3.29 0.76
N ARG A 262 -11.35 -3.20 2.09
CA ARG A 262 -10.87 -4.22 3.03
C ARG A 262 -11.66 -5.51 2.88
N GLU A 263 -12.98 -5.45 2.77
CA GLU A 263 -13.79 -6.65 2.52
C GLU A 263 -13.42 -7.32 1.19
N MET A 264 -13.21 -6.54 0.13
CA MET A 264 -12.71 -7.07 -1.15
C MET A 264 -11.31 -7.68 -1.01
N ALA A 265 -10.41 -7.03 -0.28
CA ALA A 265 -9.07 -7.53 -0.02
C ALA A 265 -9.07 -8.82 0.81
N LEU A 266 -10.01 -9.00 1.74
CA LEU A 266 -10.18 -10.24 2.49
C LEU A 266 -10.64 -11.40 1.59
N GLN A 267 -11.53 -11.14 0.64
CA GLN A 267 -11.92 -12.15 -0.37
C GLN A 267 -10.73 -12.53 -1.26
N LEU A 268 -9.95 -11.54 -1.72
CA LEU A 268 -8.71 -11.77 -2.47
C LEU A 268 -7.68 -12.55 -1.63
N HIS A 269 -7.54 -12.22 -0.35
CA HIS A 269 -6.67 -12.95 0.55
C HIS A 269 -7.09 -14.41 0.67
N LYS A 270 -8.39 -14.70 0.79
CA LYS A 270 -8.90 -16.09 0.79
C LYS A 270 -8.47 -16.85 -0.46
N ILE A 271 -8.62 -16.23 -1.65
CA ILE A 271 -8.15 -16.80 -2.93
C ILE A 271 -6.64 -17.10 -2.87
N ILE A 272 -5.83 -16.10 -2.48
CA ILE A 272 -4.37 -16.25 -2.39
C ILE A 272 -4.01 -17.37 -1.40
N SER A 273 -4.65 -17.43 -0.24
CA SER A 273 -4.40 -18.47 0.77
C SER A 273 -4.71 -19.88 0.26
N ILE A 274 -5.77 -20.05 -0.54
CA ILE A 274 -6.09 -21.34 -1.18
C ILE A 274 -5.02 -21.70 -2.21
N ILE A 275 -4.70 -20.76 -3.12
CA ILE A 275 -3.72 -20.96 -4.19
C ILE A 275 -2.32 -21.26 -3.61
N THR A 276 -1.99 -20.67 -2.46
CA THR A 276 -0.67 -20.80 -1.81
C THR A 276 -0.66 -21.79 -0.65
N SER A 277 -1.71 -22.62 -0.49
CA SER A 277 -1.83 -23.56 0.65
C SER A 277 -0.65 -24.52 0.72
N GLU A 278 -0.25 -25.05 -0.44
CA GLU A 278 0.79 -26.07 -0.59
C GLU A 278 2.22 -25.50 -0.65
N ILE A 279 2.38 -24.17 -0.62
CA ILE A 279 3.72 -23.55 -0.63
C ILE A 279 4.39 -23.83 0.73
N PRO A 280 5.62 -24.38 0.77
CA PRO A 280 6.35 -24.62 2.01
C PRO A 280 6.56 -23.33 2.81
N ALA A 281 6.58 -23.45 4.14
CA ALA A 281 6.62 -22.30 5.03
C ALA A 281 7.86 -21.40 4.81
N GLU A 282 8.99 -21.98 4.41
CA GLU A 282 10.23 -21.24 4.10
C GLU A 282 10.12 -20.27 2.91
N TYR A 283 9.16 -20.48 2.01
CA TYR A 283 8.92 -19.58 0.86
C TYR A 283 7.82 -18.55 1.13
N LYS A 284 7.13 -18.63 2.28
CA LYS A 284 6.11 -17.65 2.64
C LYS A 284 6.80 -16.39 3.16
N PRO A 285 6.50 -15.20 2.59
CA PRO A 285 7.11 -13.97 3.05
C PRO A 285 6.77 -13.72 4.52
N ALA A 286 7.70 -13.11 5.25
CA ALA A 286 7.44 -12.77 6.64
C ALA A 286 6.26 -11.80 6.71
N ARG A 287 5.44 -11.89 7.75
CA ARG A 287 4.23 -11.07 7.90
C ARG A 287 4.51 -9.57 7.78
N ALA A 288 5.62 -9.11 8.35
CA ALA A 288 6.04 -7.71 8.26
C ALA A 288 6.32 -7.26 6.81
N ASP A 289 6.91 -8.13 5.99
CA ASP A 289 7.23 -7.86 4.58
C ASP A 289 5.97 -7.73 3.70
N ILE A 290 4.85 -8.30 4.16
CA ILE A 290 3.54 -8.19 3.50
C ILE A 290 2.76 -6.98 4.03
N LEU A 291 2.78 -6.76 5.34
CA LEU A 291 1.96 -5.72 5.96
C LEU A 291 2.40 -4.31 5.54
N TRP A 292 3.71 -4.05 5.50
CA TRP A 292 4.22 -2.74 5.09
C TRP A 292 3.71 -2.32 3.70
N PRO A 293 3.90 -3.10 2.61
CA PRO A 293 3.45 -2.69 1.29
C PRO A 293 1.91 -2.62 1.19
N VAL A 294 1.17 -3.56 1.80
CA VAL A 294 -0.30 -3.56 1.76
C VAL A 294 -0.87 -2.30 2.41
N LEU A 295 -0.37 -1.93 3.59
CA LEU A 295 -0.83 -0.74 4.31
C LEU A 295 -0.37 0.55 3.63
N SER A 296 0.79 0.52 2.96
CA SER A 296 1.27 1.65 2.15
C SER A 296 0.39 1.89 0.91
N VAL A 297 -0.02 0.81 0.23
CA VAL A 297 -1.05 0.88 -0.83
C VAL A 297 -2.36 1.41 -0.28
N GLY A 298 -2.77 1.00 0.91
CA GLY A 298 -3.91 1.56 1.62
C GLY A 298 -3.81 3.09 1.78
N GLY A 299 -2.64 3.61 2.17
CA GLY A 299 -2.38 5.05 2.24
C GLY A 299 -2.52 5.77 0.89
N LEU A 300 -2.04 5.17 -0.20
CA LEU A 300 -2.23 5.71 -1.56
C LEU A 300 -3.70 5.72 -1.98
N LEU A 301 -4.47 4.70 -1.60
CA LEU A 301 -5.91 4.65 -1.86
C LEU A 301 -6.66 5.75 -1.10
N VAL A 302 -6.24 6.08 0.13
CA VAL A 302 -6.80 7.23 0.88
C VAL A 302 -6.57 8.54 0.14
N LEU A 303 -5.35 8.78 -0.37
CA LEU A 303 -5.03 9.98 -1.16
C LEU A 303 -5.85 10.05 -2.45
N ALA A 304 -5.94 8.93 -3.18
CA ALA A 304 -6.67 8.86 -4.43
C ALA A 304 -8.17 9.12 -4.21
N ASP A 305 -8.77 8.48 -3.20
CA ASP A 305 -10.17 8.65 -2.86
C ASP A 305 -10.49 10.10 -2.45
N LEU A 306 -9.69 10.69 -1.55
CA LEU A 306 -9.82 12.10 -1.17
C LEU A 306 -9.80 13.02 -2.39
N SER A 307 -8.82 12.84 -3.28
CA SER A 307 -8.69 13.69 -4.46
C SER A 307 -9.88 13.53 -5.41
N LEU A 308 -10.30 12.29 -5.70
CA LEU A 308 -11.44 12.02 -6.57
C LEU A 308 -12.74 12.58 -6.00
N ARG A 309 -13.00 12.40 -4.71
CA ARG A 309 -14.21 12.91 -4.04
C ARG A 309 -14.32 14.42 -4.16
N ARG A 310 -13.23 15.15 -3.87
CA ARG A 310 -13.19 16.61 -4.00
C ARG A 310 -13.34 17.09 -5.44
N ASN A 311 -12.93 16.26 -6.41
CA ASN A 311 -13.10 16.52 -7.83
C ASN A 311 -14.45 16.03 -8.40
N GLY A 312 -15.45 15.76 -7.55
CA GLY A 312 -16.83 15.48 -7.96
C GLY A 312 -17.15 14.01 -8.23
N PHE A 313 -16.24 13.07 -7.90
CA PHE A 313 -16.47 11.63 -8.09
C PHE A 313 -17.11 10.94 -6.88
N ALA A 314 -17.53 11.69 -5.86
CA ALA A 314 -18.09 11.12 -4.63
C ALA A 314 -19.32 10.22 -4.88
N GLU A 315 -20.24 10.63 -5.75
CA GLU A 315 -21.44 9.83 -6.09
C GLU A 315 -21.06 8.54 -6.83
N VAL A 316 -20.10 8.63 -7.75
CA VAL A 316 -19.55 7.50 -8.51
C VAL A 316 -18.95 6.49 -7.54
N ILE A 317 -18.08 6.92 -6.63
CA ILE A 317 -17.43 6.05 -5.63
C ILE A 317 -18.47 5.40 -4.72
N ASN A 318 -19.42 6.19 -4.19
CA ASN A 318 -20.50 5.72 -3.33
C ASN A 318 -21.38 4.65 -4.01
N TYR A 319 -21.54 4.72 -5.34
CA TYR A 319 -22.27 3.73 -6.12
C TYR A 319 -21.43 2.50 -6.45
N PHE A 320 -20.21 2.70 -6.96
CA PHE A 320 -19.39 1.62 -7.51
C PHE A 320 -18.77 0.72 -6.45
N LEU A 321 -18.27 1.24 -5.31
CA LEU A 321 -17.62 0.39 -4.30
C LEU A 321 -18.56 -0.69 -3.72
N PRO A 322 -19.80 -0.38 -3.32
CA PRO A 322 -20.73 -1.41 -2.86
C PRO A 322 -21.14 -2.39 -3.96
N VAL A 323 -21.26 -1.92 -5.21
CA VAL A 323 -21.56 -2.78 -6.37
C VAL A 323 -20.41 -3.76 -6.62
N ALA A 324 -19.18 -3.26 -6.68
CA ALA A 324 -17.98 -4.07 -6.87
C ALA A 324 -17.83 -5.10 -5.75
N LEU A 325 -18.02 -4.72 -4.48
CA LEU A 325 -17.99 -5.68 -3.38
C LEU A 325 -19.04 -6.78 -3.54
N ARG A 326 -20.28 -6.44 -3.94
CA ARG A 326 -21.32 -7.44 -4.20
C ARG A 326 -20.94 -8.37 -5.34
N GLU A 327 -20.36 -7.85 -6.43
CA GLU A 327 -19.89 -8.67 -7.55
C GLU A 327 -18.75 -9.60 -7.14
N PHE A 328 -17.79 -9.12 -6.35
CA PHE A 328 -16.72 -9.94 -5.77
C PHE A 328 -17.28 -11.07 -4.89
N GLN A 329 -18.22 -10.74 -4.00
CA GLN A 329 -18.87 -11.70 -3.11
C GLN A 329 -19.70 -12.75 -3.88
N GLN A 330 -20.35 -12.37 -4.97
CA GLN A 330 -21.13 -13.29 -5.81
C GLN A 330 -20.24 -14.14 -6.72
N GLY A 331 -19.11 -13.60 -7.17
CA GLY A 331 -18.15 -14.32 -8.02
C GLY A 331 -17.38 -15.40 -7.28
N PHE A 332 -17.19 -15.26 -5.96
CA PHE A 332 -16.52 -16.27 -5.14
C PHE A 332 -17.48 -17.40 -4.75
N THR A 333 -17.65 -18.36 -5.65
CA THR A 333 -18.53 -19.52 -5.48
C THR A 333 -17.78 -20.74 -4.94
N GLU A 334 -18.51 -21.73 -4.39
CA GLU A 334 -17.91 -23.03 -3.99
C GLU A 334 -17.25 -23.76 -5.17
N GLU A 335 -17.76 -23.57 -6.38
CA GLU A 335 -17.20 -24.16 -7.59
C GLU A 335 -15.82 -23.56 -7.90
N LEU A 336 -15.70 -22.24 -7.88
CA LEU A 336 -14.41 -21.54 -8.02
C LEU A 336 -13.43 -21.96 -6.92
N GLU A 337 -13.89 -22.08 -5.67
CA GLU A 337 -13.04 -22.54 -4.56
C GLU A 337 -12.46 -23.95 -4.82
N ARG A 338 -13.26 -24.88 -5.35
CA ARG A 338 -12.76 -26.23 -5.73
C ARG A 338 -11.77 -26.18 -6.88
N GLU A 339 -12.03 -25.35 -7.91
CA GLU A 339 -11.09 -25.17 -9.03
C GLU A 339 -9.75 -24.61 -8.54
N LEU A 340 -9.76 -23.62 -7.65
CA LEU A 340 -8.56 -23.02 -7.07
C LEU A 340 -7.73 -24.02 -6.25
N VAL A 341 -8.38 -24.95 -5.54
CA VAL A 341 -7.70 -26.04 -4.81
C VAL A 341 -6.99 -27.00 -5.78
N GLU A 342 -7.56 -27.30 -6.94
CA GLU A 342 -6.87 -28.13 -7.93
C GLU A 342 -5.68 -27.39 -8.55
N VAL A 343 -5.80 -26.07 -8.78
CA VAL A 343 -4.68 -25.23 -9.25
C VAL A 343 -3.55 -25.17 -8.22
N SER A 344 -3.86 -25.08 -6.92
CA SER A 344 -2.83 -24.94 -5.87
C SER A 344 -1.86 -26.11 -5.82
N LYS A 345 -2.32 -27.32 -6.16
CA LYS A 345 -1.49 -28.54 -6.18
C LYS A 345 -0.37 -28.52 -7.22
N VAL A 346 -0.52 -27.73 -8.28
CA VAL A 346 0.45 -27.66 -9.40
C VAL A 346 1.52 -26.58 -9.14
N ILE A 347 1.27 -25.65 -8.23
CA ILE A 347 2.16 -24.51 -7.96
C ILE A 347 3.50 -24.91 -7.34
N PRO A 348 3.59 -25.85 -6.38
CA PRO A 348 4.88 -26.30 -5.84
C PRO A 348 5.81 -26.86 -6.91
N GLU A 349 5.30 -27.73 -7.80
CA GLU A 349 6.07 -28.30 -8.91
C GLU A 349 6.56 -27.21 -9.87
N ALA A 350 5.74 -26.18 -10.13
CA ALA A 350 6.16 -25.00 -10.88
C ALA A 350 7.28 -24.25 -10.14
N ILE A 351 7.13 -23.93 -8.84
CA ILE A 351 8.16 -23.19 -8.09
C ILE A 351 9.50 -23.95 -8.07
N GLU A 352 9.50 -25.28 -7.86
CA GLU A 352 10.72 -26.08 -7.89
C GLU A 352 11.37 -26.10 -9.29
N THR A 353 10.57 -26.27 -10.33
CA THR A 353 11.05 -26.30 -11.72
C THR A 353 11.60 -24.93 -12.15
N TYR A 354 10.87 -23.86 -11.87
CA TYR A 354 11.22 -22.49 -12.27
C TYR A 354 12.29 -21.86 -11.38
N GLY A 355 12.28 -22.12 -10.07
CA GLY A 355 13.32 -21.67 -9.15
C GLY A 355 14.69 -22.25 -9.53
N THR A 356 14.73 -23.52 -9.92
CA THR A 356 15.93 -24.17 -10.43
C THR A 356 16.40 -23.56 -11.76
N VAL A 357 15.48 -23.24 -12.68
CA VAL A 357 15.81 -22.60 -13.97
C VAL A 357 16.33 -21.17 -13.77
N VAL A 358 15.66 -20.33 -12.98
CA VAL A 358 16.07 -18.94 -12.72
C VAL A 358 17.42 -18.87 -12.01
N VAL A 359 17.64 -19.73 -11.00
CA VAL A 359 18.94 -19.80 -10.30
C VAL A 359 20.04 -20.27 -11.25
N ASN A 360 19.78 -21.27 -12.11
CA ASN A 360 20.77 -21.73 -13.08
C ASN A 360 21.09 -20.67 -14.16
N SER A 361 20.09 -19.92 -14.62
CA SER A 361 20.28 -18.80 -15.55
C SER A 361 21.10 -17.67 -14.93
N LEU A 362 20.79 -17.27 -13.68
CA LEU A 362 21.55 -16.26 -12.94
C LEU A 362 22.99 -16.72 -12.66
N ILE A 363 23.22 -18.00 -12.34
CA ILE A 363 24.56 -18.56 -12.16
C ILE A 363 25.35 -18.52 -13.47
N GLN A 364 24.74 -18.85 -14.61
CA GLN A 364 25.40 -18.77 -15.91
C GLN A 364 25.76 -17.32 -16.29
N GLU A 365 24.90 -16.36 -16.00
CA GLU A 365 25.14 -14.94 -16.28
C GLU A 365 26.26 -14.35 -15.41
N VAL A 366 26.31 -14.74 -14.12
CA VAL A 366 27.39 -14.40 -13.19
C VAL A 366 28.73 -15.05 -13.60
N GLN A 367 28.70 -16.25 -14.18
CA GLN A 367 29.90 -16.92 -14.68
C GLN A 367 30.42 -16.30 -15.99
N HIS A 368 29.53 -15.84 -16.88
CA HIS A 368 29.93 -15.15 -18.11
C HIS A 368 30.47 -13.73 -17.89
N SER A 369 29.96 -13.02 -16.88
CA SER A 369 30.43 -11.68 -16.50
C SER A 369 31.78 -11.68 -15.77
N ARG A 370 32.16 -12.79 -15.12
CA ARG A 370 33.49 -12.96 -14.48
C ARG A 370 34.59 -13.47 -15.41
N GLY A 371 34.25 -13.81 -16.65
CA GLY A 371 35.17 -14.32 -17.66
C GLY A 371 35.65 -13.28 -18.69
N ARG A 372 35.34 -11.99 -18.50
CA ARG A 372 35.78 -10.89 -19.37
C ARG A 372 36.72 -9.93 -18.66
#